data_AF-A0A5J5NLW1-F1
#
_entry.id   AF-A0A5J5NLW1-F1
#
_cell.length_a   1.000
_cell.length_b   1.000
_cell.length_c   1.000
_cell.angle_alpha   90.00
_cell.angle_beta   90.00
_cell.angle_gamma   90.00
#
_symmetry.space_group_name_H-M   'P 1'
#
loop_
_entity.id
_entity.type
_entity.pdbx_description
1 polymer ?
#
loop_
_entity_poly.entity_id
_entity_poly.type
_entity_poly.pdbx_seq_one_letter_code
_entity_poly.pdbx_strand_id
1 'polypeptide(L)'
;MTIALGKFTKDENDLFDIMDDWLRRDCFVFVGWSGLLLFHCAYFAVRGWFTSITFVTSWYTLGLASSYLEGCNFLTAVVSTPVNSLAHSLLLLWGFEA
;
A
#
# COMPACT_ATOMS: atom_id res chain seq x y z
N MET A 1 -42.50 36.33 9.61
CA MET A 1 -41.05 36.44 9.84
C MET A 1 -40.33 35.46 8.92
N THR A 2 -40.03 35.89 7.70
CA THR A 2 -39.31 35.10 6.70
C THR A 2 -37.84 35.46 6.80
N ILE A 3 -37.05 34.56 7.39
CA ILE A 3 -35.61 34.72 7.50
C ILE A 3 -35.04 34.38 6.12
N ALA A 4 -34.65 35.41 5.36
CA ALA A 4 -33.90 35.23 4.14
C ALA A 4 -32.53 34.67 4.51
N LEU A 5 -32.34 33.36 4.31
CA LEU A 5 -31.03 32.73 4.27
C LEU A 5 -30.27 33.38 3.11
N GLY A 6 -29.48 34.38 3.48
CA GLY A 6 -28.57 35.07 2.58
C GLY A 6 -27.75 34.04 1.83
N LYS A 7 -27.65 34.24 0.52
CA LYS A 7 -26.76 33.48 -0.36
C LYS A 7 -25.38 33.47 0.30
N PHE A 8 -24.99 32.30 0.81
CA PHE A 8 -23.58 31.99 0.99
C PHE A 8 -22.96 32.23 -0.38
N THR A 9 -22.17 33.30 -0.49
CA THR A 9 -21.30 33.52 -1.63
C THR A 9 -20.50 32.23 -1.77
N LYS A 10 -20.77 31.46 -2.83
CA LYS A 10 -19.91 30.36 -3.25
C LYS A 10 -18.61 31.02 -3.67
N ASP A 11 -17.73 31.21 -2.70
CA ASP A 11 -16.36 31.62 -2.92
C ASP A 11 -15.75 30.56 -3.85
N GLU A 12 -15.37 31.01 -5.05
CA GLU A 12 -14.26 30.52 -5.86
C GLU A 12 -13.78 29.08 -5.59
N ASN A 13 -14.18 28.13 -6.46
CA ASN A 13 -13.72 26.73 -6.54
C ASN A 13 -12.79 26.29 -5.40
N ASP A 14 -13.38 25.77 -4.33
CA ASP A 14 -12.63 25.32 -3.16
C ASP A 14 -11.55 24.30 -3.58
N LEU A 15 -10.41 24.28 -2.89
CA LEU A 15 -9.28 23.41 -3.25
C LEU A 15 -9.69 21.93 -3.31
N PHE A 16 -10.71 21.56 -2.54
CA PHE A 16 -11.34 20.24 -2.57
C PHE A 16 -12.08 19.95 -3.87
N ASP A 17 -12.82 20.91 -4.43
CA ASP A 17 -13.53 20.74 -5.70
C ASP A 17 -12.52 20.58 -6.86
N ILE A 18 -11.44 21.36 -6.85
CA ILE A 18 -10.35 21.23 -7.83
C ILE A 18 -9.68 19.85 -7.73
N MET A 19 -9.49 19.36 -6.50
CA MET A 19 -8.88 18.05 -6.26
C MET A 19 -9.82 16.91 -6.67
N ASP A 20 -11.13 17.00 -6.40
CA ASP A 20 -12.13 16.02 -6.84
C ASP A 20 -12.19 15.92 -8.36
N ASP A 21 -12.26 17.07 -9.05
CA ASP A 21 -12.27 17.15 -10.51
C ASP A 21 -10.99 16.57 -11.13
N TRP A 22 -9.83 16.80 -10.50
CA TRP A 22 -8.58 16.24 -10.99
C TRP A 22 -8.49 14.73 -10.79
N LEU A 23 -8.96 14.25 -9.63
CA LEU A 23 -8.88 12.85 -9.25
C LEU A 23 -9.87 11.99 -10.04
N ARG A 24 -11.01 12.57 -10.41
CA ARG A 24 -12.08 11.95 -11.20
C ARG A 24 -11.93 12.17 -12.70
N ARG A 25 -10.90 12.90 -13.13
CA ARG A 25 -10.62 13.17 -14.55
C ARG A 25 -10.50 11.86 -15.32
N ASP A 26 -11.11 11.82 -16.51
CA ASP A 26 -11.04 10.68 -17.43
C ASP A 26 -9.62 10.53 -18.01
N CYS A 27 -8.73 9.96 -17.20
CA CYS A 27 -7.38 9.57 -17.57
C CYS A 27 -7.35 8.09 -18.01
N PHE A 28 -6.29 7.68 -18.70
CA PHE A 28 -6.10 6.26 -19.10
C PHE A 28 -6.13 5.29 -17.90
N VAL A 29 -5.68 5.76 -16.74
CA VAL A 29 -5.80 5.06 -15.47
C VAL A 29 -6.64 5.93 -14.53
N PHE A 30 -7.85 5.46 -14.21
CA PHE A 30 -8.73 6.15 -13.28
C PHE A 30 -8.17 6.03 -11.86
N VAL A 31 -7.98 7.17 -11.20
CA VAL A 31 -7.53 7.23 -9.81
C VAL A 31 -8.75 7.22 -8.89
N GLY A 32 -9.58 8.26 -8.95
CA GLY A 32 -10.63 8.48 -7.96
C GLY A 32 -10.10 8.53 -6.53
N TRP A 33 -10.98 8.75 -5.55
CA TRP A 33 -10.58 8.80 -4.14
C TRP A 33 -10.02 7.48 -3.63
N SER A 34 -10.52 6.36 -4.16
CA SER A 34 -10.01 5.03 -3.83
C SER A 34 -8.60 4.78 -4.39
N GLY A 35 -8.26 5.36 -5.55
CA GLY A 35 -6.96 5.18 -6.19
C GLY A 35 -5.80 5.69 -5.35
N LEU A 36 -5.99 6.76 -4.57
CA LEU A 36 -4.94 7.29 -3.69
C LEU A 36 -4.40 6.21 -2.73
N LEU A 37 -5.30 5.42 -2.15
CA LEU A 37 -4.91 4.34 -1.24
C LEU A 37 -4.56 3.06 -1.99
N LEU A 38 -5.29 2.74 -3.07
CA LEU A 38 -5.06 1.53 -3.86
C LEU A 38 -3.70 1.55 -4.56
N PHE A 39 -3.32 2.64 -5.23
CA PHE A 39 -2.02 2.71 -5.89
C PHE A 39 -0.87 2.61 -4.90
N HIS A 40 -0.99 3.27 -3.75
CA HIS A 40 0.03 3.20 -2.71
C HIS A 40 0.16 1.78 -2.15
N CYS A 41 -0.96 1.15 -1.75
CA CYS A 41 -0.96 -0.19 -1.19
C CYS A 41 -0.50 -1.25 -2.20
N ALA A 42 -1.03 -1.22 -3.43
CA ALA A 42 -0.67 -2.17 -4.48
C ALA A 42 0.81 -2.03 -4.87
N TYR A 43 1.31 -0.80 -5.03
CA TYR A 43 2.71 -0.57 -5.34
C TYR A 43 3.63 -1.10 -4.24
N PHE A 44 3.30 -0.83 -2.97
CA PHE A 44 4.10 -1.31 -1.85
C PHE A 44 4.06 -2.84 -1.72
N ALA A 45 2.89 -3.45 -1.89
CA ALA A 45 2.74 -4.91 -1.86
C ALA A 45 3.53 -5.60 -2.97
N VAL A 46 3.41 -5.11 -4.22
CA VAL A 46 4.13 -5.67 -5.37
C VAL A 46 5.63 -5.47 -5.21
N ARG A 47 6.08 -4.27 -4.83
CA ARG A 47 7.50 -3.98 -4.61
C ARG A 47 8.07 -4.81 -3.47
N GLY A 48 7.34 -4.94 -2.36
CA GLY A 48 7.74 -5.76 -1.22
C GLY A 48 7.87 -7.23 -1.59
N TRP A 49 6.93 -7.77 -2.36
CA TRP A 49 7.00 -9.14 -2.86
C TRP A 49 8.22 -9.35 -3.76
N PHE A 50 8.41 -8.52 -4.78
CA PHE A 50 9.57 -8.62 -5.68
C PHE A 50 10.91 -8.49 -4.96
N THR A 51 11.02 -7.55 -4.01
CA THR A 51 12.25 -7.37 -3.23
C THR A 51 12.52 -8.59 -2.37
N SER A 52 11.48 -9.14 -1.74
CA SER A 52 11.60 -10.28 -0.84
C SER A 52 11.98 -11.57 -1.56
N ILE A 53 11.30 -11.93 -2.65
CA ILE A 53 11.66 -13.11 -3.45
C ILE A 53 13.06 -13.02 -4.08
N THR A 54 13.61 -11.80 -4.22
CA THR A 54 14.93 -11.60 -4.81
C THR A 54 16.05 -11.64 -3.78
N PHE A 55 15.87 -11.03 -2.60
CA PHE A 55 16.96 -10.77 -1.67
C PHE A 55 16.75 -11.30 -0.24
N VAL A 56 15.51 -11.66 0.14
CA VAL A 56 15.18 -11.96 1.54
C VAL A 56 15.17 -13.45 1.79
N THR A 57 15.93 -13.85 2.81
CA THR A 57 16.04 -15.24 3.23
C THR A 57 14.98 -15.65 4.25
N SER A 58 14.62 -16.93 4.23
CA SER A 58 13.80 -17.59 5.26
C SER A 58 14.61 -18.52 6.17
N TRP A 59 15.95 -18.41 6.20
CA TRP A 59 16.80 -19.22 7.08
C TRP A 59 16.44 -19.06 8.56
N TYR A 60 16.12 -17.83 9.00
CA TYR A 60 15.84 -17.55 10.41
C TYR A 60 14.43 -17.92 10.85
N THR A 61 13.48 -18.03 9.92
CA THR A 61 12.08 -18.37 10.23
C THR A 61 11.82 -19.86 10.05
N LEU A 62 12.23 -20.42 8.93
CA LEU A 62 11.93 -21.80 8.52
C LEU A 62 13.16 -22.67 8.27
N GLY A 63 14.37 -22.09 8.28
CA GLY A 63 15.59 -22.83 7.92
C GLY A 63 15.69 -23.18 6.43
N LEU A 64 15.02 -22.41 5.57
CA LEU A 64 14.96 -22.63 4.13
C LEU A 64 15.56 -21.45 3.36
N ALA A 65 16.25 -21.77 2.25
CA ALA A 65 16.53 -20.79 1.21
C ALA A 65 15.24 -20.46 0.44
N SER A 66 14.94 -19.18 0.26
CA SER A 66 13.68 -18.72 -0.33
C SER A 66 13.85 -17.61 -1.38
N SER A 67 15.07 -17.21 -1.68
CA SER A 67 15.36 -16.08 -2.57
C SER A 67 16.19 -16.45 -3.80
N TYR A 68 16.07 -15.63 -4.86
CA TYR A 68 16.92 -15.76 -6.05
C TYR A 68 18.42 -15.62 -5.72
N LEU A 69 18.77 -14.78 -4.75
CA LEU A 69 20.15 -14.62 -4.29
C LEU A 69 20.72 -15.92 -3.69
N GLU A 70 19.87 -16.73 -3.05
CA GLU A 70 20.24 -18.02 -2.48
C GLU A 70 20.17 -19.19 -3.49
N GLY A 71 19.83 -18.91 -4.75
CA GLY A 71 19.74 -19.91 -5.81
C GLY A 71 18.34 -20.51 -6.02
N CYS A 72 17.30 -19.94 -5.42
CA CYS A 72 15.92 -20.33 -5.74
C CYS A 72 15.54 -19.89 -7.17
N ASN A 73 14.55 -20.56 -7.75
CA ASN A 73 14.00 -20.24 -9.07
C ASN A 73 12.58 -19.67 -8.92
N PHE A 74 11.90 -19.35 -10.03
CA PHE A 74 10.55 -18.77 -10.00
C PHE A 74 9.51 -19.63 -9.27
N LEU A 75 9.69 -20.95 -9.22
CA LEU A 75 8.77 -21.87 -8.56
C LEU A 75 9.06 -22.02 -7.06
N THR A 76 10.29 -21.74 -6.62
CA THR A 76 10.73 -21.94 -5.23
C THR A 76 11.00 -20.66 -4.46
N ALA A 77 11.09 -19.51 -5.15
CA ALA A 77 11.23 -18.22 -4.49
C ALA A 77 9.90 -17.79 -3.84
N VAL A 78 9.93 -17.49 -2.54
CA VAL A 78 8.71 -17.24 -1.76
C VAL A 78 8.98 -16.28 -0.61
N VAL A 79 7.95 -15.52 -0.25
CA VAL A 79 7.95 -14.70 0.98
C VAL A 79 7.31 -15.53 2.08
N SER A 80 8.15 -16.06 2.97
CA SER A 80 7.70 -16.95 4.03
C SER A 80 7.01 -16.23 5.17
N THR A 81 6.12 -16.94 5.86
CA THR A 81 5.51 -16.47 7.10
C THR A 81 6.53 -16.32 8.22
N PRO A 82 6.29 -15.43 9.20
CA PRO A 82 7.13 -15.33 10.38
C PRO A 82 7.14 -16.63 11.19
N VAL A 83 8.16 -16.79 12.04
CA VAL A 83 8.28 -17.96 12.92
C VAL A 83 7.08 -18.04 13.87
N ASN A 84 6.62 -19.26 14.19
CA ASN A 84 5.45 -19.48 15.03
C ASN A 84 5.54 -18.81 16.43
N SER A 85 6.76 -18.55 16.93
CA SER A 85 6.96 -17.83 18.20
C SER A 85 6.50 -16.37 18.17
N LEU A 86 6.37 -15.76 16.98
CA LEU A 86 5.85 -14.41 16.79
C LEU A 86 4.31 -14.36 16.75
N ALA A 87 3.64 -15.51 16.77
CA ALA A 87 2.18 -15.66 16.86
C ALA A 87 1.41 -14.70 15.91
N HIS A 88 0.63 -13.78 16.46
CA HIS A 88 -0.20 -12.81 15.72
C HIS A 88 0.35 -11.38 15.78
N SER A 89 1.67 -11.23 15.97
CA SER A 89 2.28 -9.91 15.96
C SER A 89 2.09 -9.21 14.61
N LEU A 90 1.86 -7.90 14.66
CA LEU A 90 1.74 -7.04 13.48
C LEU A 90 3.08 -6.83 12.77
N LEU A 91 4.22 -7.17 13.40
CA LEU A 91 5.58 -7.06 12.82
C LEU A 91 5.81 -5.73 12.08
N LEU A 92 5.43 -4.64 12.74
CA LEU A 92 5.67 -3.30 12.21
C LEU A 92 7.18 -3.03 12.17
N LEU A 93 7.65 -2.33 11.13
CA LEU A 93 9.07 -2.02 10.95
C LEU A 93 9.69 -1.26 12.14
N TRP A 94 8.90 -0.47 12.87
CA TRP A 94 9.32 0.25 14.08
C TRP A 94 8.97 -0.48 15.38
N GLY A 95 8.44 -1.71 15.27
CA GLY A 95 8.08 -2.53 16.42
C GLY A 95 9.31 -3.05 17.15
N PHE A 96 9.12 -3.55 18.37
CA PHE A 96 10.22 -4.11 19.18
C PHE A 96 10.81 -5.41 18.61
N GLU A 97 10.15 -6.01 17.63
CA GLU A 97 10.51 -7.30 17.02
C GLU A 97 11.36 -7.17 15.75
N ALA A 98 11.54 -5.95 15.22
CA ALA A 98 12.31 -5.65 14.01
C ALA A 98 13.72 -5.17 14.36
#